data_AF-A0A6B2VG07-F1
#
_entry.id   AF-A0A6B2VG07-F1
#
_cell.length_a   1.000
_cell.length_b   1.000
_cell.length_c   1.000
_cell.angle_alpha   90.00
_cell.angle_beta   90.00
_cell.angle_gamma   90.00
#
_symmetry.space_group_name_H-M   'P 1'
#
loop_
_entity.id
_entity.type
_entity.pdbx_description
1 polymer ?
#
loop_
_entity_poly.entity_id
_entity_poly.type
_entity_poly.pdbx_seq_one_letter_code
_entity_poly.pdbx_strand_id
1 'polypeptide(L)'
;MHGVSDSSRDTVEGAGWNAAERGEYRRLLPGRVEKLSWLNPRTLWAARNGVVASWFGDPTGRTRERWVAQRAAAGAPADKVVRRAEGDRFSFMVLGDTGEGDESQYAVVPGFLKVSRDTSFAVIASDVIYPVGRTDDYGTKFFRPYQDYPAPVYAVPGNHDWYEDLGGFMRVFCDDAPPLEPEPAPRALSGAWWRTLLWHRPRPADEAALTEARKLRSAPGQQAVQPGPYWAIDAGPVRIVGIDTGLLGTLDAEQGAWLREVSRGPRPKILITGSPLYVDGEHHPCAIEGGGTVDDVVRDPAHRYVAAIGGDIHNYQRYPVDVDGRVVQYVVSGGGGAFMHATHTIPRVSVANVTERDFRCYPLRGDSLAFYGRLYGRRLRLPRFFALTEAEAMAVVAERLGVPPVRHPAGPVRVTRRMRLVASLLGAGRRPER
;
A
#
# COMPACT_ATOMS: atom_id res chain seq x y z
N MET A 1 -3.34 -32.63 24.49
CA MET A 1 -2.40 -32.03 23.52
C MET A 1 -2.86 -30.62 23.28
N HIS A 2 -2.20 -29.62 23.87
CA HIS A 2 -2.48 -28.21 23.51
C HIS A 2 -1.95 -28.01 22.09
N GLY A 3 -2.83 -27.66 21.15
CA GLY A 3 -2.44 -27.34 19.78
C GLY A 3 -1.41 -26.21 19.78
N VAL A 4 -0.34 -26.36 18.99
CA VAL A 4 0.61 -25.27 18.74
C VAL A 4 -0.17 -24.11 18.12
N SER A 5 0.00 -22.90 18.64
CA SER A 5 -0.71 -21.73 18.11
C SER A 5 -0.22 -21.40 16.70
N ASP A 6 -1.16 -21.21 15.78
CA ASP A 6 -0.93 -20.77 14.39
C ASP A 6 -0.74 -19.25 14.28
N SER A 7 -0.75 -18.52 15.40
CA SER A 7 -0.56 -17.07 15.43
C SER A 7 0.90 -16.68 15.30
N SER A 8 1.19 -15.74 14.41
CA SER A 8 2.51 -15.12 14.27
C SER A 8 2.99 -14.40 15.54
N ARG A 9 2.10 -14.09 16.48
CA ARG A 9 2.47 -13.49 17.77
C ARG A 9 3.02 -14.51 18.76
N ASP A 10 2.61 -15.76 18.62
CA ASP A 10 2.83 -16.78 19.65
C ASP A 10 4.01 -17.67 19.28
N THR A 11 4.19 -17.98 17.99
CA THR A 11 5.21 -18.93 17.51
C THR A 11 5.96 -18.41 16.28
N VAL A 12 7.18 -18.92 16.07
CA VAL A 12 7.99 -18.62 14.87
C VAL A 12 7.35 -19.31 13.64
N GLU A 13 6.78 -20.48 13.87
CA GLU A 13 6.07 -21.31 12.91
C GLU A 13 4.79 -20.64 12.42
N GLY A 14 3.98 -20.09 13.33
CA GLY A 14 2.77 -19.30 13.00
C GLY A 14 3.09 -17.99 12.28
N ALA A 15 4.33 -17.52 12.37
CA ALA A 15 4.83 -16.38 11.58
C ALA A 15 5.43 -16.80 10.23
N GLY A 16 5.41 -18.09 9.89
CA GLY A 16 5.93 -18.59 8.61
C GLY A 16 7.45 -18.54 8.46
N TRP A 17 8.20 -18.42 9.57
CA TRP A 17 9.67 -18.32 9.54
C TRP A 17 10.42 -19.65 9.65
N ASN A 18 9.70 -20.76 9.80
CA ASN A 18 10.29 -22.10 9.78
C ASN A 18 10.84 -22.45 8.38
N ALA A 19 11.51 -23.61 8.26
CA ALA A 19 12.10 -24.05 6.99
C ALA A 19 11.00 -24.33 5.95
N ALA A 20 10.57 -23.30 5.23
CA ALA A 20 9.61 -23.39 4.16
C ALA A 20 10.33 -23.77 2.86
N GLU A 21 9.92 -24.88 2.26
CA GLU A 21 10.18 -25.13 0.85
C GLU A 21 9.56 -24.01 0.02
N ARG A 22 10.21 -23.63 -1.08
CA ARG A 22 9.64 -22.61 -1.98
C ARG A 22 8.32 -23.13 -2.54
N GLY A 23 7.24 -22.38 -2.33
CA GLY A 23 5.89 -22.78 -2.71
C GLY A 23 5.67 -22.89 -4.23
N GLU A 24 4.47 -23.36 -4.60
CA GLU A 24 4.09 -23.61 -5.99
C GLU A 24 3.98 -22.35 -6.86
N TYR A 25 4.04 -21.15 -6.27
CA TYR A 25 3.95 -19.85 -6.96
C TYR A 25 4.93 -19.71 -8.13
N ARG A 26 6.05 -20.44 -8.10
CA ARG A 26 7.07 -20.42 -9.15
C ARG A 26 6.52 -20.86 -10.51
N ARG A 27 5.53 -21.73 -10.52
CA ARG A 27 4.84 -22.17 -11.75
C ARG A 27 3.93 -21.08 -12.32
N LEU A 28 3.55 -20.09 -11.51
CA LEU A 28 2.70 -18.96 -11.90
C LEU A 28 3.49 -17.83 -12.55
N LEU A 29 4.79 -17.71 -12.24
CA LEU A 29 5.68 -16.66 -12.76
C LEU A 29 5.69 -16.60 -14.29
N PRO A 30 5.80 -15.39 -14.87
CA PRO A 30 5.99 -15.25 -16.31
C PRO A 30 7.27 -15.88 -16.81
N GLY A 31 7.27 -16.27 -18.10
CA GLY A 31 8.43 -16.87 -18.75
C GLY A 31 9.68 -15.98 -18.70
N ARG A 32 9.48 -14.67 -18.55
CA ARG A 32 10.51 -13.70 -18.20
C ARG A 32 10.02 -12.84 -17.04
N VAL A 33 10.78 -12.85 -15.94
CA VAL A 33 10.60 -11.95 -14.79
C VAL A 33 11.65 -10.85 -14.88
N GLU A 34 11.22 -9.60 -14.98
CA GLU A 34 12.15 -8.47 -14.88
C GLU A 34 12.46 -8.23 -13.40
N LYS A 35 13.74 -8.30 -13.04
CA LYS A 35 14.17 -8.00 -11.67
C LYS A 35 14.17 -6.50 -11.45
N LEU A 36 13.23 -6.02 -10.66
CA LEU A 36 13.24 -4.63 -10.20
C LEU A 36 14.40 -4.41 -9.23
N SER A 37 15.11 -3.31 -9.38
CA SER A 37 16.14 -2.87 -8.43
C SER A 37 16.02 -1.39 -8.21
N TRP A 38 15.65 -1.01 -7.00
CA TRP A 38 15.58 0.39 -6.54
C TRP A 38 16.94 1.08 -6.49
N LEU A 39 18.03 0.34 -6.64
CA LEU A 39 19.39 0.89 -6.77
C LEU A 39 19.80 1.12 -8.23
N ASN A 40 18.97 0.75 -9.20
CA ASN A 40 19.26 0.92 -10.62
C ASN A 40 19.04 2.39 -11.02
N PRO A 41 20.05 3.10 -11.56
CA PRO A 41 19.90 4.48 -12.02
C PRO A 41 18.78 4.69 -13.03
N ARG A 42 18.48 3.68 -13.88
CA ARG A 42 17.37 3.77 -14.85
C ARG A 42 16.00 3.80 -14.16
N THR A 43 15.82 3.01 -13.11
CA THR A 43 14.59 2.96 -12.32
C THR A 43 14.41 4.27 -11.56
N LEU A 44 15.46 4.76 -10.90
CA LEU A 44 15.44 6.04 -10.19
C LEU A 44 15.18 7.22 -11.14
N TRP A 45 15.78 7.20 -12.33
CA TRP A 45 15.51 8.21 -13.35
C TRP A 45 14.07 8.18 -13.83
N ALA A 46 13.46 7.02 -14.03
CA ALA A 46 12.05 6.92 -14.41
C ALA A 46 11.13 7.43 -13.29
N ALA A 47 11.43 7.11 -12.03
CA ALA A 47 10.67 7.55 -10.84
C ALA A 47 10.99 8.99 -10.37
N ARG A 48 11.67 9.80 -11.19
CA ARG A 48 12.14 11.15 -10.76
C ARG A 48 11.02 12.17 -10.56
N ASN A 49 9.81 11.92 -11.05
CA ASN A 49 8.73 12.91 -11.05
C ASN A 49 8.33 13.37 -9.65
N GLY A 50 8.43 12.52 -8.62
CA GLY A 50 8.21 12.94 -7.23
C GLY A 50 9.24 13.96 -6.74
N VAL A 51 10.52 13.78 -7.09
CA VAL A 51 11.58 14.76 -6.77
C VAL A 51 11.40 16.06 -7.56
N VAL A 52 11.04 15.96 -8.83
CA VAL A 52 10.77 17.15 -9.66
C VAL A 52 9.54 17.91 -9.13
N ALA A 53 8.49 17.20 -8.71
CA ALA A 53 7.29 17.77 -8.11
C ALA A 53 7.59 18.51 -6.80
N SER A 54 8.43 17.96 -5.93
CA SER A 54 8.78 18.62 -4.67
C SER A 54 9.59 19.91 -4.86
N TRP A 55 10.37 20.03 -5.94
CA TRP A 55 11.15 21.25 -6.23
C TRP A 55 10.38 22.31 -7.02
N PHE A 56 9.48 21.89 -7.91
CA PHE A 56 8.85 22.79 -8.90
C PHE A 56 7.32 22.82 -8.84
N GLY A 57 6.74 22.25 -7.78
CA GLY A 57 5.31 22.15 -7.54
C GLY A 57 4.70 20.88 -8.14
N ASP A 58 3.75 20.29 -7.41
CA ASP A 58 3.08 19.05 -7.79
C ASP A 58 1.92 19.31 -8.77
N PRO A 59 1.96 18.76 -10.00
CA PRO A 59 0.86 18.91 -10.97
C PRO A 59 -0.29 17.94 -10.73
N THR A 60 -0.14 16.98 -9.80
CA THR A 60 -1.05 15.84 -9.64
C THR A 60 -2.52 16.27 -9.48
N GLY A 61 -2.81 17.25 -8.63
CA GLY A 61 -4.18 17.76 -8.43
C GLY A 61 -4.83 18.22 -9.73
N ARG A 62 -4.15 19.08 -10.49
CA ARG A 62 -4.65 19.55 -11.80
C ARG A 62 -4.82 18.41 -12.79
N THR A 63 -3.85 17.50 -12.89
CA THR A 63 -3.94 16.36 -13.82
C THR A 63 -5.12 15.46 -13.44
N ARG A 64 -5.37 15.25 -12.15
CA ARG A 64 -6.52 14.49 -11.63
C ARG A 64 -7.85 15.15 -11.97
N GLU A 65 -7.99 16.46 -11.77
CA GLU A 65 -9.20 17.22 -12.17
C GLU A 65 -9.52 17.01 -13.66
N ARG A 66 -8.49 17.02 -14.52
CA ARG A 66 -8.66 16.79 -15.96
C ARG A 66 -9.11 15.36 -16.27
N TRP A 67 -8.52 14.36 -15.60
CA TRP A 67 -8.96 12.97 -15.72
C TRP A 67 -10.42 12.79 -15.28
N VAL A 68 -10.79 13.41 -14.17
CA VAL A 68 -12.15 13.39 -13.64
C VAL A 68 -13.13 14.06 -14.59
N ALA A 69 -12.81 15.24 -15.11
CA ALA A 69 -13.63 15.95 -16.08
C ALA A 69 -13.83 15.14 -17.37
N GLN A 70 -12.78 14.49 -17.87
CA GLN A 70 -12.86 13.59 -19.02
C GLN A 70 -13.81 12.42 -18.75
N ARG A 71 -13.71 11.76 -17.59
CA ARG A 71 -14.61 10.66 -17.22
C ARG A 71 -16.05 11.13 -17.04
N ALA A 72 -16.27 12.29 -16.45
CA ALA A 72 -17.60 12.87 -16.32
C ALA A 72 -18.22 13.16 -17.70
N ALA A 73 -17.45 13.71 -18.63
CA ALA A 73 -17.88 13.93 -20.02
C ALA A 73 -18.18 12.62 -20.76
N ALA A 74 -17.49 11.52 -20.40
CA ALA A 74 -17.75 10.17 -20.90
C ALA A 74 -18.93 9.47 -20.19
N GLY A 75 -19.67 10.16 -19.30
CA GLY A 75 -20.86 9.63 -18.63
C GLY A 75 -20.61 8.88 -17.32
N ALA A 76 -19.42 9.01 -16.71
CA ALA A 76 -19.19 8.47 -15.38
C ALA A 76 -20.12 9.13 -14.34
N PRO A 77 -20.63 8.39 -13.33
CA PRO A 77 -21.48 8.94 -12.29
C PRO A 77 -20.87 10.16 -11.58
N ALA A 78 -21.63 11.25 -11.51
CA ALA A 78 -21.16 12.50 -10.90
C ALA A 78 -20.82 12.37 -9.41
N ASP A 79 -21.57 11.52 -8.69
CA ASP A 79 -21.32 11.21 -7.27
C ASP A 79 -20.13 10.27 -7.06
N LYS A 80 -19.62 9.66 -8.15
CA LYS A 80 -18.54 8.68 -8.16
C LYS A 80 -18.83 7.47 -7.27
N VAL A 81 -20.11 7.14 -7.08
CA VAL A 81 -20.56 6.01 -6.27
C VAL A 81 -20.91 4.82 -7.15
N VAL A 82 -20.12 3.75 -7.03
CA VAL A 82 -20.42 2.42 -7.55
C VAL A 82 -21.41 1.75 -6.61
N ARG A 83 -22.60 1.42 -7.13
CA ARG A 83 -23.67 0.78 -6.34
C ARG A 83 -23.62 -0.72 -6.56
N ARG A 84 -23.38 -1.49 -5.49
CA ARG A 84 -23.38 -2.95 -5.53
C ARG A 84 -24.55 -3.53 -4.75
N ALA A 85 -25.21 -4.53 -5.33
CA ALA A 85 -26.29 -5.27 -4.70
C ALA A 85 -25.72 -6.37 -3.79
N GLU A 86 -25.06 -5.97 -2.72
CA GLU A 86 -24.60 -6.88 -1.67
C GLU A 86 -25.68 -7.01 -0.58
N GLY A 87 -25.81 -8.20 0.01
CA GLY A 87 -26.71 -8.39 1.15
C GLY A 87 -26.19 -7.77 2.45
N ASP A 88 -26.91 -7.99 3.55
CA ASP A 88 -26.50 -7.51 4.89
C ASP A 88 -25.18 -8.11 5.39
N ARG A 89 -24.73 -9.21 4.77
CA ARG A 89 -23.45 -9.87 5.04
C ARG A 89 -22.74 -10.16 3.73
N PHE A 90 -21.50 -9.71 3.62
CA PHE A 90 -20.61 -9.98 2.50
C PHE A 90 -19.16 -9.93 2.98
N SER A 91 -18.24 -10.39 2.13
CA SER A 91 -16.81 -10.36 2.38
C SER A 91 -16.10 -9.74 1.19
N PHE A 92 -15.06 -8.96 1.42
CA PHE A 92 -14.20 -8.42 0.37
C PHE A 92 -12.74 -8.45 0.82
N MET A 93 -11.82 -8.45 -0.13
CA MET A 93 -10.38 -8.43 0.15
C MET A 93 -9.81 -7.01 0.08
N VAL A 94 -8.82 -6.72 0.93
CA VAL A 94 -7.93 -5.56 0.79
C VAL A 94 -6.48 -6.06 0.78
N LEU A 95 -5.70 -5.56 -0.17
CA LEU A 95 -4.27 -5.81 -0.31
C LEU A 95 -3.62 -4.54 -0.86
N GLY A 96 -2.37 -4.23 -0.53
CA GLY A 96 -1.68 -3.04 -1.01
C GLY A 96 -0.30 -3.37 -1.54
N ASP A 97 0.25 -2.49 -2.39
CA ASP A 97 1.63 -2.56 -2.86
C ASP A 97 1.94 -3.88 -3.58
N THR A 98 1.08 -4.26 -4.51
CA THR A 98 1.17 -5.58 -5.17
C THR A 98 2.16 -5.61 -6.32
N GLY A 99 2.32 -4.49 -7.04
CA GLY A 99 2.68 -4.45 -8.46
C GLY A 99 4.12 -4.71 -8.86
N GLU A 100 4.92 -5.52 -8.14
CA GLU A 100 6.34 -5.72 -8.48
C GLU A 100 6.53 -6.65 -9.69
N GLY A 101 5.66 -7.64 -9.88
CA GLY A 101 5.74 -8.61 -10.97
C GLY A 101 6.77 -9.72 -10.79
N ASP A 102 7.44 -9.79 -9.63
CA ASP A 102 8.50 -10.77 -9.36
C ASP A 102 8.10 -11.84 -8.33
N GLU A 103 9.08 -12.63 -7.85
CA GLU A 103 8.81 -13.69 -6.87
C GLU A 103 8.11 -13.17 -5.60
N SER A 104 8.35 -11.93 -5.18
CA SER A 104 7.74 -11.30 -4.01
C SER A 104 6.21 -11.24 -4.12
N GLN A 105 5.70 -10.70 -5.23
CA GLN A 105 4.26 -10.63 -5.52
C GLN A 105 3.66 -12.01 -5.70
N TYR A 106 4.27 -12.84 -6.55
CA TYR A 106 3.68 -14.13 -6.89
C TYR A 106 3.64 -15.10 -5.69
N ALA A 107 4.55 -14.97 -4.73
CA ALA A 107 4.52 -15.76 -3.50
C ALA A 107 3.25 -15.54 -2.65
N VAL A 108 2.62 -14.36 -2.74
CA VAL A 108 1.40 -14.02 -1.98
C VAL A 108 0.13 -14.53 -2.68
N VAL A 109 0.15 -14.65 -4.02
CA VAL A 109 -1.01 -14.98 -4.85
C VAL A 109 -1.74 -16.28 -4.42
N PRO A 110 -1.08 -17.41 -4.16
CA PRO A 110 -1.78 -18.63 -3.72
C PRO A 110 -2.53 -18.45 -2.39
N GLY A 111 -1.94 -17.70 -1.45
CA GLY A 111 -2.58 -17.37 -0.18
C GLY A 111 -3.79 -16.47 -0.38
N PHE A 112 -3.65 -15.43 -1.23
CA PHE A 112 -4.75 -14.57 -1.63
C PHE A 112 -5.91 -15.37 -2.23
N LEU A 113 -5.67 -16.17 -3.27
CA LEU A 113 -6.71 -16.96 -3.96
C LEU A 113 -7.41 -17.96 -3.03
N LYS A 114 -6.67 -18.53 -2.06
CA LYS A 114 -7.24 -19.42 -1.05
C LYS A 114 -8.21 -18.68 -0.13
N VAL A 115 -7.85 -17.48 0.33
CA VAL A 115 -8.63 -16.70 1.30
C VAL A 115 -9.78 -15.94 0.62
N SER A 116 -9.61 -15.55 -0.65
CA SER A 116 -10.55 -14.70 -1.39
C SER A 116 -11.63 -15.47 -2.18
N ARG A 117 -11.69 -16.80 -2.04
CA ARG A 117 -12.52 -17.66 -2.91
C ARG A 117 -14.00 -17.25 -2.95
N ASP A 118 -14.54 -16.81 -1.82
CA ASP A 118 -15.97 -16.46 -1.64
C ASP A 118 -16.18 -14.95 -1.41
N THR A 119 -15.22 -14.11 -1.80
CA THR A 119 -15.35 -12.65 -1.64
C THR A 119 -16.02 -11.97 -2.83
N SER A 120 -16.88 -10.99 -2.57
CA SER A 120 -17.67 -10.27 -3.59
C SER A 120 -16.82 -9.39 -4.51
N PHE A 121 -15.69 -8.88 -4.01
CA PHE A 121 -14.71 -8.08 -4.75
C PHE A 121 -13.42 -7.94 -3.93
N ALA A 122 -12.37 -7.41 -4.57
CA ALA A 122 -11.13 -7.01 -3.90
C ALA A 122 -10.83 -5.52 -4.14
N VAL A 123 -10.05 -4.91 -3.25
CA VAL A 123 -9.55 -3.55 -3.37
C VAL A 123 -8.04 -3.53 -3.20
N ILE A 124 -7.32 -3.02 -4.20
CA ILE A 124 -5.89 -2.74 -4.10
C ILE A 124 -5.69 -1.35 -3.48
N ALA A 125 -5.07 -1.30 -2.30
CA ALA A 125 -4.75 -0.09 -1.56
C ALA A 125 -3.33 0.38 -1.92
N SER A 126 -3.23 1.31 -2.87
CA SER A 126 -1.97 1.91 -3.35
C SER A 126 -1.11 1.01 -4.23
N ASP A 127 -0.21 1.66 -4.97
CA ASP A 127 0.85 1.13 -5.81
C ASP A 127 0.49 -0.16 -6.54
N VAL A 128 -0.46 -0.01 -7.47
CA VAL A 128 -0.94 -1.13 -8.27
C VAL A 128 0.19 -1.65 -9.17
N ILE A 129 1.03 -0.75 -9.69
CA ILE A 129 2.11 -1.08 -10.63
C ILE A 129 3.42 -0.37 -10.29
N TYR A 130 4.44 -1.15 -9.98
CA TYR A 130 5.83 -0.69 -9.89
C TYR A 130 6.55 -0.80 -11.24
N PRO A 131 7.59 0.00 -11.50
CA PRO A 131 8.06 1.09 -10.65
C PRO A 131 7.38 2.43 -10.92
N VAL A 132 6.69 2.58 -12.06
CA VAL A 132 6.23 3.90 -12.54
C VAL A 132 4.83 3.90 -13.17
N GLY A 133 3.98 2.90 -12.88
CA GLY A 133 2.59 2.95 -13.36
C GLY A 133 2.38 2.70 -14.86
N ARG A 134 3.37 2.09 -15.54
CA ARG A 134 3.34 1.87 -16.99
C ARG A 134 2.21 0.94 -17.42
N THR A 135 1.51 1.31 -18.49
CA THR A 135 0.45 0.48 -19.08
C THR A 135 0.94 -0.92 -19.47
N ASP A 136 2.14 -1.02 -20.06
CA ASP A 136 2.72 -2.30 -20.52
C ASP A 136 2.97 -3.29 -19.38
N ASP A 137 3.12 -2.80 -18.15
CA ASP A 137 3.44 -3.62 -16.98
C ASP A 137 2.20 -4.34 -16.41
N TYR A 138 0.98 -3.87 -16.73
CA TYR A 138 -0.25 -4.46 -16.19
C TYR A 138 -0.44 -5.93 -16.56
N GLY A 139 0.10 -6.38 -17.70
CA GLY A 139 -0.02 -7.77 -18.13
C GLY A 139 0.56 -8.77 -17.13
N THR A 140 1.80 -8.55 -16.71
CA THR A 140 2.51 -9.45 -15.80
C THR A 140 2.33 -9.12 -14.33
N LYS A 141 1.90 -7.88 -14.00
CA LYS A 141 1.82 -7.37 -12.63
C LYS A 141 0.40 -7.23 -12.10
N PHE A 142 -0.63 -7.28 -12.95
CA PHE A 142 -2.05 -7.26 -12.53
C PHE A 142 -2.87 -8.38 -13.18
N PHE A 143 -2.94 -8.43 -14.51
CA PHE A 143 -3.82 -9.35 -15.21
C PHE A 143 -3.46 -10.81 -14.96
N ARG A 144 -2.18 -11.17 -15.12
CA ARG A 144 -1.68 -12.52 -14.87
C ARG A 144 -1.77 -12.99 -13.41
N PRO A 145 -1.22 -12.27 -12.41
CA PRO A 145 -1.20 -12.78 -11.03
C PRO A 145 -2.60 -12.97 -10.46
N TYR A 146 -3.58 -12.17 -10.91
CA TYR A 146 -4.95 -12.27 -10.43
C TYR A 146 -5.89 -12.98 -11.41
N GLN A 147 -5.41 -13.64 -12.47
CA GLN A 147 -6.27 -14.24 -13.51
C GLN A 147 -7.36 -15.19 -12.96
N ASP A 148 -7.04 -15.93 -11.90
CA ASP A 148 -7.93 -16.94 -11.30
C ASP A 148 -8.86 -16.39 -10.22
N TYR A 149 -8.78 -15.09 -9.88
CA TYR A 149 -9.70 -14.46 -8.94
C TYR A 149 -11.00 -14.07 -9.66
N PRO A 150 -12.15 -14.68 -9.35
CA PRO A 150 -13.34 -14.64 -10.21
C PRO A 150 -14.16 -13.34 -10.08
N ALA A 151 -13.88 -12.53 -9.07
CA ALA A 151 -14.63 -11.32 -8.75
C ALA A 151 -13.90 -10.04 -9.18
N PRO A 152 -14.57 -8.88 -9.16
CA PRO A 152 -13.97 -7.63 -9.58
C PRO A 152 -12.88 -7.15 -8.63
N VAL A 153 -11.94 -6.39 -9.19
CA VAL A 153 -10.87 -5.73 -8.44
C VAL A 153 -10.99 -4.23 -8.67
N TYR A 154 -11.12 -3.48 -7.58
CA TYR A 154 -11.00 -2.03 -7.55
C TYR A 154 -9.62 -1.65 -7.03
N ALA A 155 -9.20 -0.41 -7.22
CA ALA A 155 -7.93 0.09 -6.74
C ALA A 155 -8.00 1.59 -6.42
N VAL A 156 -7.14 2.03 -5.51
CA VAL A 156 -6.73 3.43 -5.39
C VAL A 156 -5.28 3.54 -5.85
N PRO A 157 -4.92 4.58 -6.63
CA PRO A 157 -3.55 4.74 -7.09
C PRO A 157 -2.63 5.19 -5.97
N GLY A 158 -1.38 4.71 -6.02
CA GLY A 158 -0.29 5.24 -5.20
C GLY A 158 0.60 6.19 -5.97
N ASN A 159 1.66 6.67 -5.32
CA ASN A 159 2.66 7.53 -5.95
C ASN A 159 3.35 6.83 -7.13
N HIS A 160 3.49 5.50 -7.10
CA HIS A 160 4.09 4.77 -8.21
C HIS A 160 3.25 4.79 -9.48
N ASP A 161 1.93 4.80 -9.35
CA ASP A 161 1.00 4.92 -10.48
C ASP A 161 1.03 6.32 -11.11
N TRP A 162 1.44 7.34 -10.32
CA TRP A 162 1.50 8.73 -10.74
C TRP A 162 2.81 9.16 -11.42
N TYR A 163 3.88 8.35 -11.36
CA TYR A 163 5.13 8.70 -12.05
C TYR A 163 4.99 8.82 -13.57
N GLU A 164 3.93 8.25 -14.17
CA GLU A 164 3.55 8.44 -15.58
C GLU A 164 2.14 9.05 -15.73
N ASP A 165 1.82 10.05 -14.90
CA ASP A 165 0.60 10.87 -15.00
C ASP A 165 -0.71 10.05 -14.93
N LEU A 166 -0.67 8.88 -14.27
CA LEU A 166 -1.80 7.98 -14.01
C LEU A 166 -2.38 7.27 -15.25
N GLY A 167 -1.75 7.41 -16.43
CA GLY A 167 -2.31 6.91 -17.69
C GLY A 167 -2.65 5.41 -17.68
N GLY A 168 -1.72 4.56 -17.23
CA GLY A 168 -1.95 3.11 -17.18
C GLY A 168 -3.11 2.72 -16.26
N PHE A 169 -3.22 3.38 -15.11
CA PHE A 169 -4.32 3.17 -14.16
C PHE A 169 -5.66 3.55 -14.76
N MET A 170 -5.74 4.72 -15.39
CA MET A 170 -6.98 5.20 -16.02
C MET A 170 -7.43 4.28 -17.16
N ARG A 171 -6.48 3.67 -17.88
CA ARG A 171 -6.82 2.67 -18.91
C ARG A 171 -7.36 1.37 -18.33
N VAL A 172 -6.76 0.86 -17.25
CA VAL A 172 -7.13 -0.46 -16.72
C VAL A 172 -8.38 -0.42 -15.85
N PHE A 173 -8.53 0.59 -14.99
CA PHE A 173 -9.62 0.66 -14.01
C PHE A 173 -10.75 1.62 -14.40
N CYS A 174 -10.47 2.65 -15.20
CA CYS A 174 -11.42 3.72 -15.50
C CYS A 174 -11.91 3.68 -16.95
N ASP A 175 -12.29 2.48 -17.41
CA ASP A 175 -12.97 2.26 -18.71
C ASP A 175 -12.17 2.81 -19.90
N ASP A 176 -10.94 2.29 -20.02
CA ASP A 176 -9.96 2.54 -21.08
C ASP A 176 -9.82 4.02 -21.46
N ALA A 177 -9.79 4.90 -20.44
CA ALA A 177 -9.76 6.34 -20.66
C ALA A 177 -8.55 6.75 -21.53
N PRO A 178 -8.76 7.49 -22.64
CA PRO A 178 -7.70 7.85 -23.56
C PRO A 178 -6.75 8.88 -22.93
N PRO A 179 -5.48 8.97 -23.38
CA PRO A 179 -4.54 9.97 -22.90
C PRO A 179 -5.12 11.39 -22.86
N LEU A 180 -4.81 12.14 -21.81
CA LEU A 180 -5.19 13.56 -21.73
C LEU A 180 -4.53 14.37 -22.84
N GLU A 181 -5.25 15.35 -23.35
CA GLU A 181 -4.70 16.35 -24.28
C GLU A 181 -3.48 17.07 -23.67
N PRO A 182 -2.49 17.49 -24.46
CA PRO A 182 -1.37 18.28 -23.95
C PRO A 182 -1.82 19.64 -23.37
N GLU A 183 -1.24 20.05 -22.24
CA GLU A 183 -1.42 21.42 -21.75
C GLU A 183 -0.64 22.45 -22.59
N PRO A 184 -1.08 23.72 -22.62
CA PRO A 184 -0.29 24.81 -23.19
C PRO A 184 1.11 24.89 -22.58
N ALA A 185 2.10 25.24 -23.40
CA ALA A 185 3.47 25.36 -22.93
C ALA A 185 3.58 26.41 -21.81
N PRO A 186 4.25 26.09 -20.68
CA PRO A 186 4.44 27.06 -19.61
C PRO A 186 5.36 28.19 -20.04
N ARG A 187 5.24 29.34 -19.39
CA ARG A 187 6.13 30.49 -19.61
C ARG A 187 7.59 30.06 -19.39
N ALA A 188 8.46 30.41 -20.33
CA ALA A 188 9.88 30.08 -20.29
C ALA A 188 10.53 30.48 -18.96
N LEU A 189 11.41 29.61 -18.44
CA LEU A 189 12.15 29.77 -17.18
C LEU A 189 11.30 29.81 -15.88
N SER A 190 9.98 29.63 -15.96
CA SER A 190 9.14 29.43 -14.76
C SER A 190 9.40 28.08 -14.08
N GLY A 191 8.99 27.91 -12.83
CA GLY A 191 9.03 26.60 -12.15
C GLY A 191 8.29 25.51 -12.94
N ALA A 192 7.11 25.85 -13.48
CA ALA A 192 6.36 24.94 -14.35
C ALA A 192 7.14 24.56 -15.63
N TRP A 193 7.93 25.47 -16.20
CA TRP A 193 8.78 25.18 -17.36
C TRP A 193 9.91 24.20 -17.01
N TRP A 194 10.61 24.43 -15.90
CA TRP A 194 11.63 23.49 -15.42
C TRP A 194 11.03 22.11 -15.09
N ARG A 195 9.85 22.07 -14.47
CA ARG A 195 9.10 20.84 -14.25
C ARG A 195 8.84 20.13 -15.57
N THR A 196 8.21 20.78 -16.56
CA THR A 196 7.86 20.17 -17.85
C THR A 196 9.09 19.64 -18.61
N LEU A 197 10.24 20.32 -18.50
CA LEU A 197 11.48 19.90 -19.14
C LEU A 197 12.07 18.63 -18.50
N LEU A 198 12.02 18.54 -17.16
CA LEU A 198 12.58 17.42 -16.41
C LEU A 198 11.60 16.27 -16.22
N TRP A 199 10.30 16.50 -16.42
CA TRP A 199 9.23 15.52 -16.23
C TRP A 199 9.46 14.27 -17.10
N HIS A 200 9.35 13.12 -16.47
CA HIS A 200 9.26 11.84 -17.13
C HIS A 200 7.92 11.75 -17.85
N ARG A 201 7.96 11.46 -19.15
CA ARG A 201 6.76 11.33 -19.98
C ARG A 201 6.47 9.85 -20.22
N PRO A 202 5.19 9.45 -20.20
CA PRO A 202 4.80 8.10 -20.55
C PRO A 202 5.25 7.75 -21.96
N ARG A 203 5.66 6.49 -22.14
CA ARG A 203 5.87 5.94 -23.48
C ARG A 203 4.51 5.56 -24.09
N PRO A 204 4.36 5.59 -25.42
CA PRO A 204 3.20 4.99 -26.07
C PRO A 204 3.04 3.54 -25.61
N ALA A 205 1.82 3.17 -25.22
CA ALA A 205 1.51 1.83 -24.77
C ALA A 205 1.53 0.84 -25.96
N ASP A 206 1.91 -0.40 -25.69
CA ASP A 206 1.71 -1.50 -26.62
C ASP A 206 0.24 -1.97 -26.56
N GLU A 207 -0.59 -1.41 -27.45
CA GLU A 207 -2.03 -1.70 -27.53
C GLU A 207 -2.35 -3.18 -27.72
N ALA A 208 -1.54 -3.87 -28.53
CA ALA A 208 -1.73 -5.29 -28.79
C ALA A 208 -1.42 -6.10 -27.52
N ALA A 209 -0.31 -5.80 -26.85
CA ALA A 209 0.04 -6.47 -25.60
C ALA A 209 -0.99 -6.23 -24.50
N LEU A 210 -1.52 -5.01 -24.36
CA LEU A 210 -2.57 -4.71 -23.38
C LEU A 210 -3.87 -5.47 -23.70
N THR A 211 -4.26 -5.52 -24.97
CA THR A 211 -5.44 -6.27 -25.41
C THR A 211 -5.31 -7.77 -25.11
N GLU A 212 -4.15 -8.37 -25.39
CA GLU A 212 -3.88 -9.76 -25.02
C GLU A 212 -3.88 -9.98 -23.51
N ALA A 213 -3.28 -9.06 -22.74
CA ALA A 213 -3.27 -9.14 -21.29
C ALA A 213 -4.69 -9.12 -20.68
N ARG A 214 -5.60 -8.28 -21.19
CA ARG A 214 -7.00 -8.20 -20.73
C ARG A 214 -7.74 -9.54 -20.86
N LYS A 215 -7.35 -10.40 -21.82
CA LYS A 215 -7.98 -11.73 -21.98
C LYS A 215 -7.81 -12.62 -20.75
N LEU A 216 -6.72 -12.45 -19.99
CA LEU A 216 -6.45 -13.21 -18.76
C LEU A 216 -7.48 -12.93 -17.66
N ARG A 217 -8.17 -11.78 -17.69
CA ARG A 217 -9.25 -11.43 -16.77
C ARG A 217 -10.49 -10.92 -17.50
N SER A 218 -10.96 -11.68 -18.49
CA SER A 218 -12.10 -11.29 -19.35
C SER A 218 -13.44 -11.87 -18.91
N ALA A 219 -13.49 -12.67 -17.84
CA ALA A 219 -14.75 -13.27 -17.39
C ALA A 219 -15.74 -12.17 -16.93
N PRO A 220 -17.05 -12.32 -17.20
CA PRO A 220 -18.05 -11.30 -16.82
C PRO A 220 -18.03 -10.95 -15.32
N GLY A 221 -17.82 -11.95 -14.45
CA GLY A 221 -17.73 -11.73 -13.00
C GLY A 221 -16.52 -10.92 -12.53
N GLN A 222 -15.47 -10.81 -13.37
CA GLN A 222 -14.25 -10.07 -13.05
C GLN A 222 -14.32 -8.59 -13.43
N GLN A 223 -15.31 -8.19 -14.23
CA GLN A 223 -15.39 -6.85 -14.78
C GLN A 223 -15.90 -5.85 -13.74
N ALA A 224 -15.22 -4.73 -13.62
CA ALA A 224 -15.69 -3.52 -12.94
C ALA A 224 -15.15 -2.29 -13.65
N VAL A 225 -15.89 -1.20 -13.53
CA VAL A 225 -15.49 0.12 -14.02
C VAL A 225 -15.50 1.09 -12.86
N GLN A 226 -14.38 1.76 -12.64
CA GLN A 226 -14.30 2.87 -11.70
C GLN A 226 -14.77 4.16 -12.38
N PRO A 227 -15.52 5.02 -11.66
CA PRO A 227 -15.92 6.33 -12.19
C PRO A 227 -14.75 7.30 -12.37
N GLY A 228 -13.61 7.02 -11.72
CA GLY A 228 -12.40 7.83 -11.78
C GLY A 228 -11.31 7.27 -10.84
N PRO A 229 -10.24 8.04 -10.61
CA PRO A 229 -9.12 7.62 -9.77
C PRO A 229 -9.47 7.55 -8.28
N TYR A 230 -10.54 8.24 -7.88
CA TYR A 230 -11.17 8.14 -6.56
C TYR A 230 -12.66 7.84 -6.73
N TRP A 231 -13.23 7.11 -5.77
CA TRP A 231 -14.55 6.52 -5.90
C TRP A 231 -15.11 6.13 -4.53
N ALA A 232 -16.42 5.86 -4.46
CA ALA A 232 -17.02 5.15 -3.35
C ALA A 232 -17.76 3.92 -3.83
N ILE A 233 -17.77 2.85 -3.03
CA ILE A 233 -18.59 1.66 -3.26
C ILE A 233 -19.62 1.58 -2.15
N ASP A 234 -20.89 1.56 -2.52
CA ASP A 234 -21.98 1.16 -1.63
C ASP A 234 -22.12 -0.35 -1.70
N ALA A 235 -21.76 -1.03 -0.60
CA ALA A 235 -21.80 -2.49 -0.48
C ALA A 235 -22.53 -2.88 0.80
N GLY A 236 -23.81 -3.26 0.65
CA GLY A 236 -24.66 -3.68 1.76
C GLY A 236 -24.73 -2.62 2.87
N PRO A 237 -24.36 -2.95 4.12
CA PRO A 237 -24.46 -2.02 5.25
C PRO A 237 -23.32 -1.00 5.35
N VAL A 238 -22.29 -1.07 4.50
CA VAL A 238 -21.11 -0.20 4.58
C VAL A 238 -20.85 0.54 3.27
N ARG A 239 -20.17 1.69 3.38
CA ARG A 239 -19.58 2.38 2.22
C ARG A 239 -18.06 2.31 2.30
N ILE A 240 -17.42 1.93 1.21
CA ILE A 240 -15.97 1.96 1.07
C ILE A 240 -15.63 3.20 0.25
N VAL A 241 -14.71 4.03 0.71
CA VAL A 241 -14.32 5.28 0.05
C VAL A 241 -12.85 5.17 -0.32
N GLY A 242 -12.55 5.15 -1.62
CA GLY A 242 -11.20 5.17 -2.16
C GLY A 242 -10.77 6.58 -2.54
N ILE A 243 -9.67 7.07 -1.98
CA ILE A 243 -9.07 8.37 -2.30
C ILE A 243 -7.74 8.21 -3.00
N ASP A 244 -7.43 9.18 -3.85
CA ASP A 244 -6.18 9.29 -4.59
C ASP A 244 -5.33 10.40 -3.97
N THR A 245 -4.19 10.01 -3.39
CA THR A 245 -3.28 10.92 -2.67
C THR A 245 -2.15 11.48 -3.53
N GLY A 246 -2.07 11.09 -4.80
CA GLY A 246 -1.10 11.63 -5.75
C GLY A 246 0.36 11.29 -5.45
N LEU A 247 1.28 12.06 -6.04
CA LEU A 247 2.72 11.89 -5.82
C LEU A 247 3.18 12.25 -4.41
N LEU A 248 2.65 13.33 -3.84
CA LEU A 248 3.14 13.92 -2.58
C LEU A 248 2.21 13.71 -1.38
N GLY A 249 1.16 12.89 -1.50
CA GLY A 249 0.33 12.52 -0.35
C GLY A 249 -0.69 13.58 0.07
N THR A 250 -1.29 14.32 -0.88
CA THR A 250 -2.26 15.40 -0.62
C THR A 250 -3.47 15.31 -1.53
N LEU A 251 -4.57 15.98 -1.13
CA LEU A 251 -5.80 16.09 -1.92
C LEU A 251 -5.97 17.51 -2.46
N ASP A 252 -6.35 17.61 -3.73
CA ASP A 252 -6.87 18.85 -4.33
C ASP A 252 -8.24 19.23 -3.76
N ALA A 253 -8.66 20.46 -4.04
CA ALA A 253 -9.90 21.02 -3.51
C ALA A 253 -11.15 20.29 -4.02
N GLU A 254 -11.15 19.80 -5.27
CA GLU A 254 -12.29 19.10 -5.86
C GLU A 254 -12.53 17.74 -5.15
N GLN A 255 -11.49 16.92 -5.05
CA GLN A 255 -11.55 15.64 -4.34
C GLN A 255 -11.83 15.86 -2.85
N GLY A 256 -11.26 16.90 -2.24
CA GLY A 256 -11.54 17.28 -0.86
C GLY A 256 -13.00 17.64 -0.61
N ALA A 257 -13.63 18.39 -1.52
CA ALA A 257 -15.05 18.71 -1.45
C ALA A 257 -15.92 17.46 -1.64
N TRP A 258 -15.59 16.62 -2.63
CA TRP A 258 -16.27 15.34 -2.85
C TRP A 258 -16.16 14.41 -1.64
N LEU A 259 -14.98 14.28 -1.03
CA LEU A 259 -14.74 13.43 0.13
C LEU A 259 -15.64 13.83 1.30
N ARG A 260 -15.76 15.14 1.58
CA ARG A 260 -16.66 15.64 2.61
C ARG A 260 -18.13 15.31 2.32
N GLU A 261 -18.55 15.47 1.07
CA GLU A 261 -19.92 15.17 0.66
C GLU A 261 -20.25 13.68 0.80
N VAL A 262 -19.42 12.81 0.18
CA VAL A 262 -19.66 11.36 0.13
C VAL A 262 -19.57 10.70 1.52
N SER A 263 -18.88 11.35 2.46
CA SER A 263 -18.71 10.91 3.85
C SER A 263 -19.93 11.17 4.73
N ARG A 264 -20.85 12.05 4.34
CA ARG A 264 -22.02 12.41 5.15
C ARG A 264 -22.94 11.22 5.45
N GLY A 265 -23.72 11.37 6.50
CA GLY A 265 -24.82 10.48 6.85
C GLY A 265 -24.41 9.25 7.67
N PRO A 266 -25.39 8.44 8.09
CA PRO A 266 -25.19 7.49 9.17
C PRO A 266 -24.57 6.15 8.75
N ARG A 267 -24.41 5.86 7.45
CA ARG A 267 -23.83 4.58 7.02
C ARG A 267 -22.37 4.47 7.51
N PRO A 268 -21.94 3.36 8.16
CA PRO A 268 -20.53 3.16 8.47
C PRO A 268 -19.64 3.20 7.23
N LYS A 269 -18.42 3.73 7.36
CA LYS A 269 -17.45 3.77 6.25
C LYS A 269 -16.09 3.17 6.55
N ILE A 270 -15.45 2.69 5.49
CA ILE A 270 -14.03 2.32 5.46
C ILE A 270 -13.34 3.23 4.45
N LEU A 271 -12.30 3.94 4.87
CA LEU A 271 -11.42 4.70 3.96
C LEU A 271 -10.34 3.76 3.41
N ILE A 272 -10.09 3.83 2.11
CA ILE A 272 -8.94 3.24 1.43
C ILE A 272 -8.13 4.40 0.83
N THR A 273 -6.85 4.50 1.16
CA THR A 273 -5.98 5.62 0.79
C THR A 273 -4.64 5.10 0.25
N GLY A 274 -3.95 5.91 -0.55
CA GLY A 274 -2.60 5.58 -1.04
C GLY A 274 -1.63 5.43 0.13
N SER A 275 -1.38 6.54 0.85
CA SER A 275 -0.55 6.52 2.06
C SER A 275 -1.39 6.43 3.35
N PRO A 276 -0.91 5.72 4.39
CA PRO A 276 -1.62 5.50 5.65
C PRO A 276 -1.60 6.74 6.55
N LEU A 277 -2.70 6.97 7.28
CA LEU A 277 -2.81 8.12 8.19
C LEU A 277 -2.06 7.93 9.52
N TYR A 278 -1.84 6.68 9.91
CA TYR A 278 -1.02 6.29 11.06
C TYR A 278 -0.05 5.20 10.62
N VAL A 279 1.24 5.46 10.75
CA VAL A 279 2.29 4.53 10.33
C VAL A 279 3.58 4.82 11.08
N ASP A 280 4.35 3.79 11.39
CA ASP A 280 5.65 3.88 12.05
C ASP A 280 5.62 4.68 13.37
N GLY A 281 4.46 4.69 14.03
CA GLY A 281 4.25 5.40 15.30
C GLY A 281 3.99 6.90 15.16
N GLU A 282 3.79 7.37 13.94
CA GLU A 282 3.53 8.77 13.60
C GLU A 282 2.11 8.97 13.04
N HIS A 283 1.64 10.23 13.09
CA HIS A 283 0.34 10.65 12.57
C HIS A 283 0.55 11.54 11.35
N HIS A 284 0.00 11.12 10.21
CA HIS A 284 0.06 11.82 8.93
C HIS A 284 -1.38 12.09 8.45
N PRO A 285 -1.99 13.21 8.83
CA PRO A 285 -3.44 13.39 8.64
C PRO A 285 -3.89 13.60 7.18
N CYS A 286 -2.93 13.76 6.24
CA CYS A 286 -3.13 14.05 4.81
C CYS A 286 -3.89 15.36 4.56
N ALA A 287 -3.16 16.39 4.11
CA ALA A 287 -3.73 17.73 3.92
C ALA A 287 -4.67 17.79 2.70
N ILE A 288 -5.73 18.59 2.83
CA ILE A 288 -6.69 18.89 1.77
C ILE A 288 -6.55 20.37 1.37
N GLU A 289 -6.38 20.64 0.08
CA GLU A 289 -6.39 22.01 -0.45
C GLU A 289 -7.73 22.69 -0.13
N GLY A 290 -7.68 23.95 0.31
CA GLY A 290 -8.84 24.67 0.84
C GLY A 290 -9.09 24.45 2.33
N GLY A 291 -8.30 23.61 3.01
CA GLY A 291 -8.21 23.53 4.47
C GLY A 291 -8.65 22.18 5.03
N GLY A 292 -8.23 21.92 6.28
CA GLY A 292 -8.45 20.64 6.96
C GLY A 292 -7.66 19.46 6.37
N THR A 293 -7.98 18.27 6.85
CA THR A 293 -7.27 17.04 6.51
C THR A 293 -8.23 15.88 6.25
N VAL A 294 -7.74 14.81 5.61
CA VAL A 294 -8.49 13.57 5.43
C VAL A 294 -8.85 12.98 6.79
N ASP A 295 -7.94 13.04 7.76
CA ASP A 295 -8.19 12.50 9.10
C ASP A 295 -9.26 13.30 9.85
N ASP A 296 -9.39 14.62 9.63
CA ASP A 296 -10.52 15.40 10.16
C ASP A 296 -11.86 14.85 9.65
N VAL A 297 -11.93 14.47 8.36
CA VAL A 297 -13.13 13.85 7.78
C VAL A 297 -13.39 12.46 8.38
N VAL A 298 -12.36 11.63 8.55
CA VAL A 298 -12.49 10.29 9.13
C VAL A 298 -12.96 10.36 10.60
N ARG A 299 -12.43 11.33 11.34
CA ARG A 299 -12.70 11.50 12.76
C ARG A 299 -14.05 12.13 13.07
N ASP A 300 -14.60 12.92 12.15
CA ASP A 300 -15.91 13.53 12.34
C ASP A 300 -16.99 12.47 12.69
N PRO A 301 -17.67 12.59 13.86
CA PRO A 301 -18.70 11.64 14.27
C PRO A 301 -19.89 11.59 13.29
N ALA A 302 -20.16 12.66 12.54
CA ALA A 302 -21.21 12.69 11.52
C ALA A 302 -20.87 11.82 10.30
N HIS A 303 -19.59 11.48 10.09
CA HIS A 303 -19.16 10.66 8.97
C HIS A 303 -19.09 9.17 9.29
N ARG A 304 -18.92 8.77 10.56
CA ARG A 304 -18.98 7.36 11.01
C ARG A 304 -18.03 6.41 10.30
N TYR A 305 -16.79 6.81 10.06
CA TYR A 305 -15.75 5.87 9.67
C TYR A 305 -15.46 4.87 10.80
N VAL A 306 -15.22 3.61 10.44
CA VAL A 306 -14.82 2.54 11.37
C VAL A 306 -13.40 2.07 11.11
N ALA A 307 -12.86 2.35 9.92
CA ALA A 307 -11.48 2.05 9.56
C ALA A 307 -10.94 3.01 8.50
N ALA A 308 -9.62 3.19 8.50
CA ALA A 308 -8.86 3.84 7.44
C ALA A 308 -7.64 2.97 7.11
N ILE A 309 -7.52 2.55 5.86
CA ILE A 309 -6.54 1.55 5.40
C ILE A 309 -5.67 2.16 4.31
N GLY A 310 -4.36 2.16 4.50
CA GLY A 310 -3.38 2.65 3.51
C GLY A 310 -2.38 1.59 3.06
N GLY A 311 -1.83 1.78 1.86
CA GLY A 311 -0.68 1.03 1.31
C GLY A 311 0.63 1.75 1.58
N ASP A 312 1.53 1.83 0.59
CA ASP A 312 2.83 2.55 0.55
C ASP A 312 3.91 1.95 1.47
N ILE A 313 3.55 1.58 2.69
CA ILE A 313 4.45 0.92 3.63
C ILE A 313 4.24 -0.60 3.59
N HIS A 314 5.23 -1.26 3.00
CA HIS A 314 5.27 -2.70 2.70
C HIS A 314 5.44 -3.63 3.92
N ASN A 315 4.56 -3.47 4.90
CA ASN A 315 4.34 -4.36 6.02
C ASN A 315 2.89 -4.22 6.48
N TYR A 316 2.54 -4.85 7.60
CA TYR A 316 1.26 -4.67 8.25
C TYR A 316 1.42 -3.90 9.55
N GLN A 317 0.52 -2.95 9.82
CA GLN A 317 0.43 -2.23 11.08
C GLN A 317 -1.04 -1.97 11.44
N ARG A 318 -1.36 -1.90 12.73
CA ARG A 318 -2.70 -1.58 13.21
C ARG A 318 -2.68 -0.70 14.46
N TYR A 319 -3.44 0.39 14.39
CA TYR A 319 -3.64 1.38 15.44
C TYR A 319 -5.15 1.52 15.72
N PRO A 320 -5.68 0.94 16.81
CA PRO A 320 -7.05 1.17 17.23
C PRO A 320 -7.13 2.51 17.99
N VAL A 321 -7.50 3.58 17.30
CA VAL A 321 -7.56 4.92 17.89
C VAL A 321 -8.96 5.20 18.41
N ASP A 322 -9.05 5.66 19.65
CA ASP A 322 -10.30 6.17 20.23
C ASP A 322 -10.54 7.60 19.74
N VAL A 323 -11.67 7.82 19.06
CA VAL A 323 -12.16 9.09 18.58
C VAL A 323 -13.51 9.35 19.25
N ASP A 324 -13.49 10.09 20.36
CA ASP A 324 -14.66 10.47 21.16
C ASP A 324 -15.57 9.27 21.54
N GLY A 325 -14.97 8.16 21.98
CA GLY A 325 -15.68 6.94 22.38
C GLY A 325 -15.97 5.97 21.24
N ARG A 326 -15.58 6.31 20.00
CA ARG A 326 -15.65 5.42 18.84
C ARG A 326 -14.24 5.00 18.43
N VAL A 327 -13.99 3.69 18.40
CA VAL A 327 -12.71 3.17 17.91
C VAL A 327 -12.70 3.15 16.39
N VAL A 328 -11.73 3.84 15.79
CA VAL A 328 -11.40 3.77 14.35
C VAL A 328 -10.14 2.92 14.18
N GLN A 329 -10.21 1.90 13.32
CA GLN A 329 -9.07 1.05 13.00
C GLN A 329 -8.23 1.70 11.90
N TYR A 330 -7.07 2.23 12.25
CA TYR A 330 -6.09 2.67 11.25
C TYR A 330 -5.15 1.51 10.93
N VAL A 331 -5.06 1.15 9.66
CA VAL A 331 -4.36 -0.05 9.19
C VAL A 331 -3.39 0.30 8.07
N VAL A 332 -2.17 -0.20 8.18
CA VAL A 332 -1.21 -0.27 7.08
C VAL A 332 -1.32 -1.67 6.47
N SER A 333 -1.52 -1.74 5.16
CA SER A 333 -1.84 -2.99 4.44
C SER A 333 -0.97 -3.19 3.19
N GLY A 334 0.34 -2.91 3.27
CA GLY A 334 1.26 -2.97 2.13
C GLY A 334 1.95 -4.32 1.86
N GLY A 335 1.49 -5.39 2.51
CA GLY A 335 2.09 -6.72 2.38
C GLY A 335 1.72 -7.50 1.11
N GLY A 336 1.24 -6.83 0.05
CA GLY A 336 0.62 -7.48 -1.11
C GLY A 336 1.59 -7.99 -2.18
N GLY A 337 2.86 -7.63 -2.11
CA GLY A 337 3.85 -8.16 -3.05
C GLY A 337 5.14 -7.38 -3.16
N ALA A 338 5.21 -6.13 -2.71
CA ALA A 338 6.44 -5.35 -2.78
C ALA A 338 7.50 -5.77 -1.76
N PHE A 339 8.74 -5.30 -1.95
CA PHE A 339 9.84 -5.55 -1.03
C PHE A 339 9.46 -5.13 0.40
N MET A 340 9.73 -5.97 1.39
CA MET A 340 9.30 -5.66 2.77
C MET A 340 9.95 -4.38 3.31
N HIS A 341 9.18 -3.56 4.04
CA HIS A 341 9.68 -2.45 4.85
C HIS A 341 9.94 -2.92 6.29
N ALA A 342 11.05 -2.46 6.87
CA ALA A 342 11.58 -2.96 8.12
C ALA A 342 10.76 -2.55 9.36
N THR A 343 9.88 -3.41 9.88
CA THR A 343 9.15 -3.09 11.12
C THR A 343 10.06 -2.89 12.32
N HIS A 344 11.27 -3.46 12.33
CA HIS A 344 12.21 -3.27 13.43
C HIS A 344 12.70 -1.82 13.60
N THR A 345 12.52 -0.92 12.63
CA THR A 345 12.85 0.50 12.81
C THR A 345 11.75 1.27 13.53
N ILE A 346 10.53 0.73 13.61
CA ILE A 346 9.38 1.39 14.25
C ILE A 346 9.71 1.68 15.73
N PRO A 347 9.59 2.93 16.19
CA PRO A 347 9.86 3.33 17.57
C PRO A 347 8.84 2.75 18.54
N ARG A 348 8.97 3.11 19.82
CA ARG A 348 7.95 2.76 20.82
C ARG A 348 6.67 3.52 20.47
N VAL A 349 5.56 2.79 20.31
CA VAL A 349 4.28 3.40 19.92
C VAL A 349 3.61 4.05 21.13
N SER A 350 3.30 5.34 20.99
CA SER A 350 2.60 6.18 21.98
C SER A 350 1.92 7.35 21.28
N VAL A 351 1.13 7.08 20.24
CA VAL A 351 0.48 8.09 19.38
C VAL A 351 -1.04 7.95 19.48
N ALA A 352 -1.77 9.06 19.55
CA ALA A 352 -3.24 9.08 19.65
C ALA A 352 -3.80 8.12 20.73
N ASN A 353 -3.14 8.10 21.90
CA ASN A 353 -3.42 7.20 23.03
C ASN A 353 -3.26 5.69 22.75
N VAL A 354 -2.81 5.31 21.55
CA VAL A 354 -2.45 3.93 21.20
C VAL A 354 -1.10 3.60 21.82
N THR A 355 -1.04 2.50 22.56
CA THR A 355 0.18 2.02 23.20
C THR A 355 0.65 0.70 22.60
N GLU A 356 1.79 0.21 23.08
CA GLU A 356 2.34 -1.11 22.75
C GLU A 356 1.41 -2.28 23.11
N ARG A 357 0.45 -2.06 24.01
CA ARG A 357 -0.59 -3.06 24.33
C ARG A 357 -1.57 -3.25 23.17
N ASP A 358 -1.80 -2.20 22.40
CA ASP A 358 -2.85 -2.09 21.39
C ASP A 358 -2.29 -2.28 19.98
N PHE A 359 -1.12 -1.69 19.73
CA PHE A 359 -0.42 -1.71 18.46
C PHE A 359 -0.10 -3.14 18.00
N ARG A 360 -0.32 -3.41 16.72
CA ARG A 360 0.10 -4.67 16.08
C ARG A 360 0.88 -4.35 14.82
N CYS A 361 1.91 -5.16 14.54
CA CYS A 361 2.58 -5.16 13.25
C CYS A 361 2.92 -6.58 12.81
N TYR A 362 3.05 -6.77 11.51
CA TYR A 362 3.61 -7.98 10.93
C TYR A 362 4.58 -7.63 9.79
N PRO A 363 5.79 -8.20 9.78
CA PRO A 363 6.31 -9.12 10.80
C PRO A 363 6.58 -8.42 12.13
N LEU A 364 6.68 -9.21 13.22
CA LEU A 364 7.07 -8.65 14.51
C LEU A 364 8.42 -7.95 14.39
N ARG A 365 8.63 -6.88 15.15
CA ARG A 365 9.88 -6.10 15.14
C ARG A 365 11.13 -6.97 15.39
N GLY A 366 11.04 -7.96 16.27
CA GLY A 366 12.12 -8.94 16.45
C GLY A 366 12.35 -9.83 15.22
N ASP A 367 11.29 -10.37 14.63
CA ASP A 367 11.38 -11.22 13.43
C ASP A 367 11.95 -10.45 12.23
N SER A 368 11.52 -9.20 12.05
CA SER A 368 12.06 -8.29 11.03
C SER A 368 13.57 -8.12 11.21
N LEU A 369 14.04 -7.81 12.42
CA LEU A 369 15.47 -7.63 12.67
C LEU A 369 16.27 -8.92 12.40
N ALA A 370 15.75 -10.09 12.78
CA ALA A 370 16.38 -11.39 12.48
C ALA A 370 16.47 -11.64 10.96
N PHE A 371 15.37 -11.36 10.22
CA PHE A 371 15.34 -11.46 8.78
C PHE A 371 16.38 -10.57 8.10
N TYR A 372 16.42 -9.28 8.44
CA TYR A 372 17.39 -8.33 7.85
C TYR A 372 18.82 -8.63 8.26
N GLY A 373 19.05 -9.13 9.48
CA GLY A 373 20.35 -9.65 9.90
C GLY A 373 20.86 -10.76 8.98
N ARG A 374 20.01 -11.73 8.65
CA ARG A 374 20.34 -12.79 7.67
C ARG A 374 20.56 -12.23 6.26
N LEU A 375 19.70 -11.31 5.82
CA LEU A 375 19.77 -10.69 4.49
C LEU A 375 21.10 -9.94 4.29
N TYR A 376 21.42 -9.00 5.17
CA TYR A 376 22.64 -8.20 5.09
C TYR A 376 23.89 -9.01 5.44
N GLY A 377 23.79 -9.99 6.34
CA GLY A 377 24.87 -10.94 6.59
C GLY A 377 25.31 -11.69 5.33
N ARG A 378 24.35 -12.12 4.49
CA ARG A 378 24.64 -12.71 3.17
C ARG A 378 25.20 -11.68 2.19
N ARG A 379 24.55 -10.51 2.07
CA ARG A 379 24.94 -9.46 1.12
C ARG A 379 26.35 -8.92 1.37
N LEU A 380 26.74 -8.76 2.63
CA LEU A 380 28.05 -8.25 3.05
C LEU A 380 29.08 -9.37 3.30
N ARG A 381 28.73 -10.63 3.05
CA ARG A 381 29.60 -11.82 3.31
C ARG A 381 30.07 -11.92 4.77
N LEU A 382 29.25 -11.47 5.71
CA LEU A 382 29.49 -11.49 7.16
C LEU A 382 28.36 -12.18 7.93
N PRO A 383 27.93 -13.41 7.55
CA PRO A 383 26.75 -14.05 8.13
C PRO A 383 26.87 -14.27 9.64
N ARG A 384 28.06 -14.69 10.12
CA ARG A 384 28.31 -14.90 11.56
C ARG A 384 28.22 -13.60 12.37
N PHE A 385 28.52 -12.46 11.76
CA PHE A 385 28.47 -11.18 12.46
C PHE A 385 27.04 -10.63 12.53
N PHE A 386 26.25 -10.72 11.46
CA PHE A 386 24.89 -10.16 11.41
C PHE A 386 23.78 -11.12 11.86
N ALA A 387 23.99 -12.44 11.86
CA ALA A 387 22.93 -13.39 12.18
C ALA A 387 22.45 -13.25 13.63
N LEU A 388 21.16 -12.96 13.79
CA LEU A 388 20.45 -13.03 15.07
C LEU A 388 19.37 -14.10 14.93
N THR A 389 19.21 -14.91 15.98
CA THR A 389 17.99 -15.73 16.10
C THR A 389 16.79 -14.83 16.38
N GLU A 390 15.58 -15.33 16.13
CA GLU A 390 14.33 -14.64 16.43
C GLU A 390 14.27 -14.24 17.92
N ALA A 391 14.75 -15.11 18.82
CA ALA A 391 14.82 -14.85 20.24
C ALA A 391 15.83 -13.74 20.61
N GLU A 392 17.02 -13.75 20.01
CA GLU A 392 18.04 -12.70 20.20
C GLU A 392 17.57 -11.35 19.68
N ALA A 393 16.98 -11.34 18.49
CA ALA A 393 16.44 -10.16 17.85
C ALA A 393 15.25 -9.58 18.63
N MET A 394 14.35 -10.44 19.13
CA MET A 394 13.24 -10.02 20.00
C MET A 394 13.76 -9.41 21.30
N ALA A 395 14.76 -10.01 21.95
CA ALA A 395 15.32 -9.52 23.21
C ALA A 395 15.99 -8.15 23.05
N VAL A 396 16.77 -7.92 21.99
CA VAL A 396 17.42 -6.61 21.77
C VAL A 396 16.40 -5.53 21.40
N VAL A 397 15.34 -5.86 20.65
CA VAL A 397 14.24 -4.93 20.34
C VAL A 397 13.45 -4.57 21.60
N ALA A 398 13.14 -5.56 22.44
CA ALA A 398 12.47 -5.35 23.73
C ALA A 398 13.29 -4.43 24.66
N GLU A 399 14.60 -4.67 24.77
CA GLU A 399 15.52 -3.80 25.53
C GLU A 399 15.53 -2.37 24.98
N ARG A 400 15.63 -2.20 23.64
CA ARG A 400 15.65 -0.89 23.00
C ARG A 400 14.40 -0.08 23.32
N LEU A 401 13.25 -0.72 23.22
CA LEU A 401 11.94 -0.09 23.33
C LEU A 401 11.46 0.07 24.79
N GLY A 402 12.10 -0.61 25.74
CA GLY A 402 11.67 -0.62 27.14
C GLY A 402 10.32 -1.32 27.34
N VAL A 403 10.07 -2.41 26.59
CA VAL A 403 8.81 -3.18 26.64
C VAL A 403 9.10 -4.67 26.77
N PRO A 404 8.17 -5.47 27.32
CA PRO A 404 8.31 -6.93 27.29
C PRO A 404 8.37 -7.45 25.84
N PRO A 405 9.10 -8.55 25.59
CA PRO A 405 9.09 -9.19 24.27
C PRO A 405 7.68 -9.68 23.92
N VAL A 406 7.29 -9.52 22.66
CA VAL A 406 5.96 -9.95 22.19
C VAL A 406 5.85 -11.47 22.18
N ARG A 407 6.91 -12.16 21.73
CA ARG A 407 7.03 -13.62 21.77
C ARG A 407 8.02 -13.98 22.87
N HIS A 408 7.61 -14.80 23.83
CA HIS A 408 8.48 -15.24 24.93
C HIS A 408 9.37 -16.41 24.48
N PRO A 409 10.71 -16.26 24.49
CA PRO A 409 11.60 -17.38 24.22
C PRO A 409 11.53 -18.43 25.35
N ALA A 410 11.85 -19.68 25.03
CA ALA A 410 11.82 -20.81 25.98
C ALA A 410 12.81 -20.65 27.17
N GLY A 411 13.69 -19.64 27.15
CA GLY A 411 14.62 -19.32 28.23
C GLY A 411 15.12 -17.87 28.16
N PRO A 412 15.79 -17.38 29.21
CA PRO A 412 16.30 -16.02 29.26
C PRO A 412 17.40 -15.79 28.21
N VAL A 413 17.25 -14.72 27.43
CA VAL A 413 18.23 -14.32 26.41
C VAL A 413 19.03 -13.12 26.92
N ARG A 414 20.35 -13.29 27.08
CA ARG A 414 21.25 -12.20 27.49
C ARG A 414 21.61 -11.32 26.29
N VAL A 415 21.20 -10.04 26.32
CA VAL A 415 21.53 -9.07 25.27
C VAL A 415 23.02 -8.69 25.31
N THR A 416 23.75 -9.05 24.25
CA THR A 416 25.20 -8.80 24.11
C THR A 416 25.52 -7.49 23.39
N ARG A 417 26.77 -7.02 23.47
CA ARG A 417 27.25 -5.84 22.71
C ARG A 417 27.13 -6.05 21.19
N ARG A 418 27.40 -7.26 20.71
CA ARG A 418 27.26 -7.61 19.29
C ARG A 418 25.81 -7.44 18.83
N MET A 419 24.85 -7.95 19.59
CA MET A 419 23.42 -7.83 19.27
C MET A 419 22.99 -6.36 19.14
N ARG A 420 23.41 -5.51 20.09
CA ARG A 420 23.15 -4.06 20.04
C ARG A 420 23.79 -3.40 18.82
N LEU A 421 25.03 -3.75 18.50
CA LEU A 421 25.73 -3.20 17.34
C LEU A 421 25.03 -3.59 16.02
N VAL A 422 24.64 -4.85 15.87
CA VAL A 422 23.89 -5.33 14.70
C VAL A 422 22.56 -4.60 14.59
N ALA A 423 21.81 -4.48 15.70
CA ALA A 423 20.58 -3.70 15.73
C ALA A 423 20.84 -2.25 15.27
N SER A 424 21.87 -1.59 15.80
CA SER A 424 22.22 -0.22 15.38
C SER A 424 22.56 -0.09 13.90
N LEU A 425 23.35 -1.01 13.35
CA LEU A 425 23.72 -1.01 11.93
C LEU A 425 22.51 -1.22 11.01
N LEU A 426 21.46 -1.87 11.51
CA LEU A 426 20.22 -2.12 10.79
C LEU A 426 19.13 -1.07 11.12
N GLY A 427 19.49 0.06 11.72
CA GLY A 427 18.53 1.16 11.99
C GLY A 427 17.75 1.03 13.29
N ALA A 428 18.03 -0.01 14.09
CA ALA A 428 17.42 -0.27 15.40
C ALA A 428 18.25 0.25 16.59
N GLY A 429 19.13 1.24 16.39
CA GLY A 429 20.16 1.62 17.38
C GLY A 429 19.80 2.71 18.38
N ARG A 430 18.78 3.52 18.12
CA ARG A 430 18.44 4.65 19.01
C ARG A 430 17.59 4.17 20.18
N ARG A 431 17.99 4.56 21.39
CA ARG A 431 17.12 4.50 22.58
C ARG A 431 16.19 5.72 22.52
N PRO A 432 14.93 5.62 22.96
CA PRO A 432 13.97 6.73 22.93
C PRO A 432 14.38 7.99 23.72
N GLU A 433 15.43 7.92 24.56
CA GLU A 433 15.81 8.98 25.51
C GLU A 433 17.24 9.51 25.31
N ARG A 434 17.80 9.43 24.10
CA ARG A 434 19.05 10.12 23.74
C ARG A 434 19.02 10.72 22.35
#